data_AF-A0A560QUA6-F1
#
_entry.id   AF-A0A560QUA6-F1
#
_cell.length_a   1.000
_cell.length_b   1.000
_cell.length_c   1.000
_cell.angle_alpha   90.00
_cell.angle_beta   90.00
_cell.angle_gamma   90.00
#
_symmetry.space_group_name_H-M   'P 1'
#
loop_
_entity.id
_entity.type
_entity.pdbx_description
1 polymer ?
#
loop_
_entity_poly.entity_id
_entity_poly.type
_entity_poly.pdbx_seq_one_letter_code
_entity_poly.pdbx_strand_id
1 'polypeptide(L)'
;MLPTNFPMADQNNNLKYSEGLCLTRVNELTEAWATYRGVIVLPDTSYIQKQLSSARRALNIFDRFGYRELDGSPMKITTHQFRHFLNTVAQMGGLSQLDIAKWSGRAKVGQNRCYDHQSDRDVLALARSALGDPEKSAGHIASIPPSSLIARDQFAALKIVTAHTTDLGYCLHDFSMLPCQLYRDCLNCDEHVCIKGDVVREQAIRQHRLEIQILLAKALEALDEEAFGANRWVEHQTLTLKRLDELCDIFEDSSVAANAIIQPRGVVPASRLEQLLAHHQIVKTYELQGPAIEDPNVPRIESEDL
;
A
#
# COMPACT_ATOMS: atom_id res chain seq x y z
N MET A 1 35.30 -11.55 -34.99
CA MET A 1 34.70 -10.33 -35.58
C MET A 1 34.43 -9.37 -34.44
N LEU A 2 34.85 -8.12 -34.57
CA LEU A 2 34.56 -7.07 -33.58
C LEU A 2 33.46 -6.15 -34.13
N PRO A 3 32.67 -5.49 -33.27
CA PRO A 3 31.73 -4.46 -33.69
C PRO A 3 32.42 -3.37 -34.51
N THR A 4 31.70 -2.78 -35.47
CA THR A 4 32.22 -1.77 -36.39
C THR A 4 32.92 -0.59 -35.68
N ASN A 5 32.48 -0.24 -34.47
CA ASN A 5 32.98 0.91 -33.72
C ASN A 5 33.90 0.54 -32.55
N PHE A 6 34.30 -0.74 -32.42
CA PHE A 6 35.13 -1.20 -31.30
C PHE A 6 36.46 -0.42 -31.19
N PRO A 7 36.89 0.01 -29.99
CA PRO A 7 36.36 -0.33 -28.66
C PRO A 7 35.19 0.55 -28.19
N MET A 8 34.73 1.51 -28.98
CA MET A 8 33.69 2.47 -28.62
C MET A 8 32.30 1.93 -28.92
N ALA A 9 31.43 1.88 -27.91
CA ALA A 9 30.01 1.59 -28.08
C ALA A 9 29.24 2.84 -28.54
N ASP A 10 29.60 4.02 -28.01
CA ASP A 10 29.05 5.31 -28.41
C ASP A 10 30.15 6.37 -28.41
N GLN A 11 30.48 6.89 -29.59
CA GLN A 11 31.54 7.89 -29.76
C GLN A 11 31.14 9.25 -29.19
N ASN A 12 29.86 9.61 -29.23
CA ASN A 12 29.38 10.93 -28.81
C ASN A 12 29.46 11.10 -27.29
N ASN A 13 29.21 10.01 -26.56
CA ASN A 13 29.26 9.97 -25.10
C ASN A 13 30.57 9.38 -24.56
N ASN A 14 31.56 9.11 -25.44
CA ASN A 14 32.84 8.48 -25.11
C ASN A 14 32.71 7.16 -24.32
N LEU A 15 31.68 6.37 -24.63
CA LEU A 15 31.39 5.11 -23.94
C LEU A 15 32.12 3.95 -24.63
N LYS A 16 32.96 3.23 -23.88
CA LYS A 16 33.58 1.99 -24.38
C LYS A 16 32.67 0.79 -24.16
N TYR A 17 32.81 -0.23 -25.01
CA TYR A 17 32.16 -1.53 -24.78
C TYR A 17 32.53 -2.12 -23.42
N SER A 18 33.77 -1.94 -22.94
CA SER A 18 34.22 -2.39 -21.62
C SER A 18 33.52 -1.71 -20.43
N GLU A 19 32.88 -0.57 -20.66
CA GLU A 19 32.18 0.23 -19.63
C GLU A 19 30.66 0.07 -19.72
N GLY A 20 30.16 -0.71 -20.69
CA GLY A 20 28.75 -0.98 -20.85
C GLY A 20 28.19 -1.81 -19.70
N LEU A 21 27.11 -1.33 -19.06
CA LEU A 21 26.43 -2.06 -17.99
C LEU A 21 25.87 -3.41 -18.46
N CYS A 22 25.44 -3.48 -19.71
CA CYS A 22 24.89 -4.69 -20.30
C CYS A 22 25.40 -4.86 -21.73
N LEU A 23 26.05 -6.00 -21.97
CA LEU A 23 26.48 -6.47 -23.29
C LEU A 23 25.83 -7.82 -23.53
N THR A 24 25.42 -8.07 -24.77
CA THR A 24 24.97 -9.40 -25.20
C THR A 24 25.82 -9.89 -26.36
N ARG A 25 25.83 -11.19 -26.60
CA ARG A 25 26.40 -11.77 -27.81
C ARG A 25 25.42 -11.62 -28.97
N VAL A 26 25.94 -11.54 -30.18
CA VAL A 26 25.08 -11.57 -31.37
C VAL A 26 24.27 -12.87 -31.36
N ASN A 27 22.96 -12.74 -31.54
CA ASN A 27 21.97 -13.82 -31.48
C ASN A 27 21.87 -14.54 -30.12
N GLU A 28 22.24 -13.89 -29.01
CA GLU A 28 22.11 -14.52 -27.69
C GLU A 28 20.66 -14.70 -27.25
N LEU A 29 19.81 -13.70 -27.52
CA LEU A 29 18.42 -13.70 -27.06
C LEU A 29 17.43 -14.20 -28.11
N THR A 30 17.88 -14.67 -29.27
CA THR A 30 17.02 -15.19 -30.34
C THR A 30 17.17 -16.69 -30.47
N GLU A 31 16.08 -17.40 -30.77
CA GLU A 31 16.11 -18.84 -31.05
C GLU A 31 16.24 -19.15 -32.54
N ALA A 32 16.12 -18.14 -33.40
CA ALA A 32 16.14 -18.33 -34.86
C ALA A 32 17.54 -18.65 -35.41
N TRP A 33 18.60 -18.25 -34.70
CA TRP A 33 19.98 -18.40 -35.16
C TRP A 33 20.92 -18.73 -34.00
N ALA A 34 22.01 -19.45 -34.29
CA ALA A 34 23.04 -19.74 -33.30
C ALA A 34 23.74 -18.47 -32.80
N THR A 35 24.06 -18.45 -31.50
CA THR A 35 24.78 -17.36 -30.84
C THR A 35 26.25 -17.32 -31.28
N TYR A 36 26.71 -16.13 -31.66
CA TYR A 36 28.11 -15.90 -32.02
C TYR A 36 28.91 -15.62 -30.76
N ARG A 37 29.62 -16.64 -30.25
CA ARG A 37 30.31 -16.57 -28.94
C ARG A 37 31.38 -15.47 -28.85
N GLY A 38 32.00 -15.11 -29.97
CA GLY A 38 33.11 -14.14 -30.01
C GLY A 38 32.71 -12.73 -30.46
N VAL A 39 31.41 -12.42 -30.56
CA VAL A 39 30.94 -11.11 -31.04
C VAL A 39 29.94 -10.53 -30.04
N ILE A 40 30.31 -9.41 -29.42
CA ILE A 40 29.48 -8.68 -28.46
C ILE A 40 28.72 -7.53 -29.15
N VAL A 41 27.57 -7.15 -28.62
CA VAL A 41 26.76 -6.01 -29.04
C VAL A 41 26.14 -5.32 -27.82
N LEU A 42 25.85 -4.03 -27.98
CA LEU A 42 25.06 -3.28 -27.01
C LEU A 42 23.58 -3.50 -27.36
N PRO A 43 22.74 -4.07 -26.48
CA PRO A 43 21.33 -4.23 -26.76
C PRO A 43 20.65 -2.86 -26.78
N ASP A 44 19.99 -2.52 -27.89
CA ASP A 44 19.18 -1.31 -28.01
C ASP A 44 17.72 -1.55 -27.57
N THR A 45 16.92 -0.48 -27.54
CA THR A 45 15.50 -0.55 -27.18
C THR A 45 14.73 -1.55 -28.04
N SER A 46 15.03 -1.62 -29.34
CA SER A 46 14.38 -2.52 -30.27
C SER A 46 14.76 -3.98 -30.03
N TYR A 47 16.01 -4.24 -29.64
CA TYR A 47 16.53 -5.55 -29.27
C TYR A 47 15.78 -6.10 -28.06
N ILE A 48 15.58 -5.28 -27.03
CA ILE A 48 14.83 -5.65 -25.82
C ILE A 48 13.33 -5.76 -26.09
N GLN A 49 12.73 -4.83 -26.84
CA GLN A 49 11.30 -4.85 -27.14
C GLN A 49 10.86 -6.15 -27.84
N LYS A 50 11.68 -6.67 -28.77
CA LYS A 50 11.44 -7.96 -29.43
C LYS A 50 11.33 -9.12 -28.44
N GLN A 51 12.08 -9.06 -27.34
CA GLN A 51 12.07 -10.09 -26.31
C GLN A 51 10.84 -10.01 -25.40
N LEU A 52 10.20 -8.84 -25.28
CA LEU A 52 9.12 -8.60 -24.32
C LEU A 52 7.71 -8.64 -24.94
N SER A 53 7.58 -8.38 -26.24
CA SER A 53 6.27 -8.16 -26.87
C SER A 53 5.95 -9.04 -28.09
N SER A 54 6.85 -9.96 -28.45
CA SER A 54 6.80 -10.87 -29.61
C SER A 54 6.64 -10.14 -30.97
N ALA A 55 7.49 -10.48 -31.93
CA ALA A 55 7.25 -10.17 -33.33
C ALA A 55 6.48 -11.35 -33.98
N ARG A 56 5.71 -11.11 -35.05
CA ARG A 56 4.89 -12.10 -35.80
C ARG A 56 5.56 -13.46 -36.12
N ARG A 57 6.88 -13.59 -36.00
CA ARG A 57 7.68 -14.80 -36.32
C ARG A 57 8.69 -15.20 -35.22
N ALA A 58 8.61 -14.61 -34.02
CA ALA A 58 9.56 -14.89 -32.93
C ALA A 58 8.85 -14.97 -31.57
N LEU A 59 9.20 -16.00 -30.80
CA LEU A 59 8.75 -16.17 -29.42
C LEU A 59 9.37 -15.09 -28.53
N ASN A 60 8.56 -14.52 -27.63
CA ASN A 60 9.06 -13.61 -26.61
C ASN A 60 9.59 -14.42 -25.39
N ILE A 61 10.14 -13.74 -24.39
CA ILE A 61 10.67 -14.38 -23.19
C ILE A 61 9.59 -15.18 -22.43
N PHE A 62 8.39 -14.66 -22.29
CA PHE A 62 7.28 -15.33 -21.60
C PHE A 62 6.88 -16.62 -22.32
N ASP A 63 6.77 -16.55 -23.65
CA ASP A 63 6.46 -17.71 -24.48
C ASP A 63 7.51 -18.83 -24.32
N ARG A 64 8.80 -18.48 -24.27
CA ARG A 64 9.90 -19.45 -24.11
C ARG A 64 9.89 -20.17 -22.76
N PHE A 65 9.47 -19.48 -21.71
CA PHE A 65 9.39 -20.05 -20.36
C PHE A 65 7.98 -20.58 -20.02
N GLY A 66 7.02 -20.53 -20.95
CA GLY A 66 5.67 -21.04 -20.75
C GLY A 66 4.77 -20.17 -19.88
N TYR A 67 5.11 -18.89 -19.67
CA TYR A 67 4.28 -17.96 -18.90
C TYR A 67 3.12 -17.41 -19.73
N ARG A 68 1.91 -17.43 -19.15
CA ARG A 68 0.67 -16.90 -19.74
C ARG A 68 -0.09 -16.08 -18.70
N GLU A 69 -1.01 -15.25 -19.19
CA GLU A 69 -1.97 -14.56 -18.34
C GLU A 69 -2.99 -15.55 -17.73
N LEU A 70 -3.76 -15.11 -16.74
CA LEU A 70 -4.77 -15.94 -16.06
C LEU A 70 -5.87 -16.47 -17.01
N ASP A 71 -6.15 -15.74 -18.09
CA ASP A 71 -7.09 -16.12 -19.13
C ASP A 71 -6.47 -17.05 -20.21
N GLY A 72 -5.20 -17.42 -20.04
CA GLY A 72 -4.45 -18.24 -20.99
C GLY A 72 -3.90 -17.48 -22.20
N SER A 73 -4.07 -16.16 -22.27
CA SER A 73 -3.53 -15.36 -23.37
C SER A 73 -1.99 -15.18 -23.28
N PRO A 74 -1.30 -14.92 -24.41
CA PRO A 74 0.15 -14.70 -24.41
C PRO A 74 0.52 -13.41 -23.67
N MET A 75 1.38 -13.53 -22.66
CA MET A 75 1.88 -12.40 -21.90
C MET A 75 2.78 -11.52 -22.78
N LYS A 76 2.56 -10.20 -22.71
CA LYS A 76 3.32 -9.18 -23.43
C LYS A 76 3.48 -7.95 -22.57
N ILE A 77 4.71 -7.42 -22.52
CA ILE A 77 5.01 -6.19 -21.80
C ILE A 77 5.74 -5.22 -22.74
N THR A 78 5.33 -3.96 -22.72
CA THR A 78 6.02 -2.87 -23.41
C THR A 78 7.08 -2.26 -22.51
N THR A 79 8.16 -1.74 -23.10
CA THR A 79 9.21 -1.04 -22.34
C THR A 79 8.68 0.17 -21.57
N HIS A 80 7.61 0.79 -22.06
CA HIS A 80 6.96 1.96 -21.45
C HIS A 80 6.17 1.62 -20.18
N GLN A 81 5.61 0.40 -20.08
CA GLN A 81 4.92 -0.07 -18.86
C GLN A 81 5.86 -0.14 -17.64
N PHE A 82 7.13 -0.53 -17.81
CA PHE A 82 8.11 -0.47 -16.72
C PHE A 82 8.31 0.95 -16.20
N ARG A 83 8.31 1.95 -17.11
CA ARG A 83 8.44 3.36 -16.74
C ARG A 83 7.19 3.88 -16.01
N HIS A 84 6.00 3.42 -16.40
CA HIS A 84 4.77 3.69 -15.65
C HIS A 84 4.84 3.10 -14.24
N PHE A 85 5.18 1.81 -14.14
CA PHE A 85 5.30 1.13 -12.86
C PHE A 85 6.31 1.81 -11.91
N LEU A 86 7.50 2.13 -12.40
CA LEU A 86 8.52 2.84 -11.61
C LEU A 86 8.04 4.23 -11.15
N ASN A 87 7.29 4.94 -11.98
CA ASN A 87 6.69 6.20 -11.59
C ASN A 87 5.63 6.00 -10.49
N THR A 88 4.77 4.98 -10.61
CA THR A 88 3.78 4.64 -9.59
C THR A 88 4.46 4.29 -8.26
N VAL A 89 5.50 3.46 -8.27
CA VAL A 89 6.29 3.12 -7.06
C VAL A 89 6.95 4.36 -6.45
N ALA A 90 7.51 5.26 -7.28
CA ALA A 90 8.09 6.52 -6.80
C ALA A 90 7.04 7.44 -6.16
N GLN A 91 5.83 7.50 -6.72
CA GLN A 91 4.71 8.26 -6.14
C GLN A 91 4.25 7.65 -4.81
N MET A 92 4.14 6.32 -4.73
CA MET A 92 3.85 5.60 -3.49
C MET A 92 4.93 5.82 -2.43
N GLY A 93 6.19 5.97 -2.85
CA GLY A 93 7.32 6.33 -1.98
C GLY A 93 7.37 7.82 -1.57
N GLY A 94 6.38 8.63 -1.96
CA GLY A 94 6.27 10.03 -1.54
C GLY A 94 7.07 11.04 -2.36
N LEU A 95 7.65 10.65 -3.51
CA LEU A 95 8.38 11.60 -4.36
C LEU A 95 7.43 12.63 -4.99
N SER A 96 7.84 13.90 -4.99
CA SER A 96 7.07 14.95 -5.63
C SER A 96 7.07 14.79 -7.16
N GLN A 97 6.05 15.31 -7.84
CA GLN A 97 5.99 15.32 -9.31
C GLN A 97 7.22 15.96 -9.97
N LEU A 98 7.86 16.93 -9.29
CA LEU A 98 9.08 17.58 -9.74
C LEU A 98 10.28 16.65 -9.60
N ASP A 99 10.38 15.90 -8.50
CA ASP A 99 11.47 14.94 -8.28
C ASP A 99 11.36 13.75 -9.21
N ILE A 100 10.14 13.26 -9.47
CA ILE A 100 9.89 12.22 -10.48
C ILE A 100 10.26 12.72 -11.88
N ALA A 101 9.93 13.97 -12.21
CA ALA A 101 10.31 14.55 -13.49
C ALA A 101 11.84 14.64 -13.63
N LYS A 102 12.56 15.04 -12.58
CA LYS A 102 14.03 15.06 -12.57
C LYS A 102 14.64 13.67 -12.65
N TRP A 103 14.21 12.73 -11.80
CA TRP A 103 14.70 11.36 -11.76
C TRP A 103 14.46 10.63 -13.08
N SER A 104 13.30 10.87 -13.71
CA SER A 104 12.97 10.29 -15.01
C SER A 104 13.55 11.07 -16.21
N GLY A 105 14.28 12.16 -15.99
CA GLY A 105 14.98 12.93 -17.04
C GLY A 105 14.06 13.77 -17.94
N ARG A 106 12.94 14.28 -17.42
CA ARG A 106 11.95 15.07 -18.19
C ARG A 106 12.28 16.57 -18.16
N ALA A 107 12.13 17.22 -19.32
CA ALA A 107 12.35 18.66 -19.46
C ALA A 107 11.18 19.52 -18.91
N LYS A 108 9.96 18.97 -18.80
CA LYS A 108 8.77 19.71 -18.33
C LYS A 108 7.88 18.82 -17.44
N VAL A 109 7.48 19.33 -16.28
CA VAL A 109 6.60 18.65 -15.30
C VAL A 109 5.22 18.31 -15.89
N GLY A 110 4.72 19.13 -16.81
CA GLY A 110 3.43 18.90 -17.48
C GLY A 110 3.35 17.60 -18.30
N GLN A 111 4.48 16.95 -18.60
CA GLN A 111 4.51 15.62 -19.21
C GLN A 111 4.13 14.49 -18.25
N ASN A 112 3.94 14.76 -16.96
CA ASN A 112 3.48 13.76 -15.99
C ASN A 112 1.96 13.51 -16.09
N ARG A 113 1.19 14.41 -16.72
CA ARG A 113 -0.28 14.33 -16.81
C ARG A 113 -0.81 13.11 -17.57
N CYS A 114 -0.10 12.57 -18.56
CA CYS A 114 -0.50 11.32 -19.24
C CYS A 114 -0.03 10.04 -18.52
N TYR A 115 0.53 10.20 -17.33
CA TYR A 115 1.03 9.12 -16.46
C TYR A 115 0.33 9.15 -15.10
N ASP A 116 -0.69 10.01 -14.96
CA ASP A 116 -1.46 10.25 -13.76
C ASP A 116 -2.63 9.27 -13.72
N HIS A 117 -2.42 8.12 -13.09
CA HIS A 117 -3.52 7.38 -12.51
C HIS A 117 -3.73 8.02 -11.14
N GLN A 118 -4.78 8.85 -11.02
CA GLN A 118 -5.07 9.77 -9.92
C GLN A 118 -4.46 9.34 -8.58
N SER A 119 -3.47 10.12 -8.14
CA SER A 119 -2.70 9.86 -6.93
C SER A 119 -3.28 10.57 -5.72
N ASP A 120 -3.14 9.93 -4.56
CA ASP A 120 -3.38 10.37 -3.17
C ASP A 120 -3.05 11.84 -2.82
N ARG A 121 -2.27 12.52 -3.66
CA ARG A 121 -1.84 13.90 -3.48
C ARG A 121 -2.96 14.92 -3.77
N ASP A 122 -3.84 14.63 -4.74
CA ASP A 122 -5.02 15.44 -5.01
C ASP A 122 -6.05 15.26 -3.90
N VAL A 123 -6.12 14.07 -3.29
CA VAL A 123 -6.97 13.84 -2.13
C VAL A 123 -6.38 14.40 -0.84
N LEU A 124 -5.05 14.43 -0.67
CA LEU A 124 -4.41 15.20 0.41
C LEU A 124 -4.64 16.70 0.25
N ALA A 125 -4.62 17.23 -0.97
CA ALA A 125 -4.97 18.63 -1.23
C ALA A 125 -6.47 18.88 -1.01
N LEU A 126 -7.35 17.96 -1.42
CA LEU A 126 -8.78 17.99 -1.17
C LEU A 126 -9.11 17.91 0.32
N ALA A 127 -8.54 16.92 1.02
CA ALA A 127 -8.58 16.76 2.46
C ALA A 127 -8.09 18.04 3.13
N ARG A 128 -6.90 18.56 2.78
CA ARG A 128 -6.39 19.82 3.35
C ARG A 128 -7.30 21.02 3.04
N SER A 129 -7.92 21.08 1.86
CA SER A 129 -8.85 22.16 1.49
C SER A 129 -10.19 22.07 2.23
N ALA A 130 -10.69 20.85 2.47
CA ALA A 130 -11.92 20.59 3.21
C ALA A 130 -11.72 20.68 4.74
N LEU A 131 -10.54 20.30 5.24
CA LEU A 131 -10.09 20.49 6.63
C LEU A 131 -9.76 21.96 6.93
N GLY A 132 -9.56 22.79 5.89
CA GLY A 132 -9.16 24.19 6.01
C GLY A 132 -10.32 25.19 5.95
N ASP A 133 -11.54 24.74 5.69
CA ASP A 133 -12.73 25.58 5.56
C ASP A 133 -13.64 25.40 6.80
N PRO A 134 -13.66 26.36 7.74
CA PRO A 134 -14.43 26.27 8.98
C PRO A 134 -15.96 26.21 8.75
N GLU A 135 -16.44 26.54 7.55
CA GLU A 135 -17.85 26.40 7.17
C GLU A 135 -18.22 24.98 6.67
N LYS A 136 -17.23 24.17 6.26
CA LYS A 136 -17.45 22.81 5.71
C LYS A 136 -17.02 21.69 6.66
N SER A 137 -16.48 22.03 7.80
CA SER A 137 -16.03 21.10 8.83
C SER A 137 -17.04 21.05 9.96
N ALA A 138 -17.71 19.90 10.13
CA ALA A 138 -18.48 19.61 11.34
C ALA A 138 -17.51 19.26 12.49
N GLY A 139 -16.75 20.26 12.98
CA GLY A 139 -15.79 20.10 14.08
C GLY A 139 -14.61 21.08 14.04
N HIS A 140 -13.97 21.30 15.20
CA HIS A 140 -12.85 22.25 15.38
C HIS A 140 -11.52 21.72 14.83
N ILE A 141 -11.36 21.69 13.51
CA ILE A 141 -10.11 21.33 12.84
C ILE A 141 -9.47 22.60 12.25
N ALA A 142 -8.18 22.81 12.55
CA ALA A 142 -7.42 23.97 12.11
C ALA A 142 -6.72 23.71 10.77
N SER A 143 -6.72 24.74 9.92
CA SER A 143 -6.15 24.80 8.57
C SER A 143 -4.64 24.53 8.51
N ILE A 144 -4.19 23.87 7.43
CA ILE A 144 -2.78 23.58 7.16
C ILE A 144 -2.41 24.04 5.74
N PRO A 145 -1.49 25.00 5.57
CA PRO A 145 -1.05 25.41 4.25
C PRO A 145 -0.18 24.34 3.57
N PRO A 146 -0.25 24.20 2.24
CA PRO A 146 0.53 23.21 1.50
C PRO A 146 2.00 23.62 1.48
N SER A 147 2.85 22.83 2.16
CA SER A 147 4.32 22.86 2.04
C SER A 147 4.95 24.27 2.16
N SER A 148 4.64 25.00 3.23
CA SER A 148 5.44 26.15 3.66
C SER A 148 6.30 25.76 4.86
N LEU A 149 7.53 26.29 4.93
CA LEU A 149 8.26 26.32 6.20
C LEU A 149 7.42 27.13 7.18
N ILE A 150 6.85 26.45 8.16
CA ILE A 150 6.12 27.09 9.26
C ILE A 150 7.06 27.26 10.44
N ALA A 151 6.86 28.33 11.19
CA ALA A 151 7.59 28.54 12.44
C ALA A 151 7.19 27.46 13.47
N ARG A 152 8.07 27.17 14.43
CA ARG A 152 7.89 26.04 15.36
C ARG A 152 6.66 26.20 16.27
N ASP A 153 6.32 27.43 16.59
CA ASP A 153 5.09 27.81 17.30
C ASP A 153 3.83 27.58 16.45
N GLN A 154 3.91 27.80 15.14
CA GLN A 154 2.82 27.50 14.20
C GLN A 154 2.63 25.99 13.97
N PHE A 155 3.72 25.20 14.02
CA PHE A 155 3.63 23.74 13.97
C PHE A 155 2.79 23.18 15.12
N ALA A 156 2.92 23.73 16.33
CA ALA A 156 2.13 23.31 17.48
C ALA A 156 0.61 23.59 17.32
N ALA A 157 0.23 24.49 16.41
CA ALA A 157 -1.18 24.77 16.10
C ALA A 157 -1.77 23.82 15.04
N LEU A 158 -0.94 23.04 14.34
CA LEU A 158 -1.40 22.04 13.39
C LEU A 158 -1.97 20.83 14.14
N LYS A 159 -3.28 20.60 14.02
CA LYS A 159 -3.91 19.40 14.59
C LYS A 159 -3.71 18.12 13.77
N ILE A 160 -3.29 18.25 12.51
CA ILE A 160 -3.08 17.11 11.60
C ILE A 160 -1.64 17.18 11.07
N VAL A 161 -0.74 16.46 11.72
CA VAL A 161 0.68 16.49 11.36
C VAL A 161 0.93 15.61 10.12
N THR A 162 0.23 14.48 10.04
CA THR A 162 0.34 13.46 9.01
C THR A 162 -1.03 13.01 8.55
N ALA A 163 -1.15 12.68 7.27
CA ALA A 163 -2.32 12.01 6.72
C ALA A 163 -1.85 10.95 5.73
N HIS A 164 -1.94 9.69 6.14
CA HIS A 164 -1.55 8.53 5.33
C HIS A 164 -2.77 7.95 4.65
N THR A 165 -2.68 7.68 3.36
CA THR A 165 -3.78 7.03 2.64
C THR A 165 -3.91 5.57 3.07
N THR A 166 -5.15 5.11 3.23
CA THR A 166 -5.49 3.70 3.42
C THR A 166 -6.48 3.26 2.34
N ASP A 167 -6.78 1.97 2.29
CA ASP A 167 -7.73 1.40 1.33
C ASP A 167 -9.16 1.94 1.53
N LEU A 168 -9.47 2.39 2.75
CA LEU A 168 -10.81 2.81 3.17
C LEU A 168 -10.92 4.34 3.39
N GLY A 169 -9.81 5.07 3.40
CA GLY A 169 -9.80 6.50 3.69
C GLY A 169 -8.40 7.01 4.03
N TYR A 170 -8.29 7.73 5.15
CA TYR A 170 -7.07 8.42 5.59
C TYR A 170 -6.80 8.17 7.06
N CYS A 171 -5.54 8.01 7.42
CA CYS A 171 -5.07 7.83 8.78
C CYS A 171 -4.34 9.09 9.24
N LEU A 172 -4.83 9.71 10.31
CA LEU A 172 -4.24 10.92 10.89
C LEU A 172 -3.21 10.63 11.99
N HIS A 173 -2.88 9.35 12.19
CA HIS A 173 -1.96 8.91 13.23
C HIS A 173 -0.56 9.52 13.04
N ASP A 174 0.01 10.02 14.13
CA ASP A 174 1.37 10.55 14.15
C ASP A 174 2.38 9.42 14.36
N PHE A 175 2.79 8.82 13.25
CA PHE A 175 3.81 7.77 13.21
C PHE A 175 5.20 8.22 13.67
N SER A 176 5.44 9.52 13.81
CA SER A 176 6.71 10.01 14.36
C SER A 176 6.79 9.87 15.88
N MET A 177 5.62 9.82 16.55
CA MET A 177 5.52 9.70 18.00
C MET A 177 5.32 8.26 18.45
N LEU A 178 4.48 7.49 17.76
CA LEU A 178 4.16 6.11 18.14
C LEU A 178 3.83 5.27 16.89
N PRO A 179 4.16 3.96 16.87
CA PRO A 179 3.59 3.07 15.86
C PRO A 179 2.09 2.82 16.09
N CYS A 180 1.37 2.51 15.02
CA CYS A 180 -0.06 2.18 15.09
C CYS A 180 -0.31 0.95 15.98
N GLN A 181 -1.18 1.09 16.97
CA GLN A 181 -1.52 0.02 17.92
C GLN A 181 -2.64 -0.89 17.43
N LEU A 182 -3.43 -0.43 16.44
CA LEU A 182 -4.62 -1.11 15.93
C LEU A 182 -4.36 -2.00 14.70
N TYR A 183 -3.24 -1.77 14.00
CA TYR A 183 -2.77 -2.53 12.85
C TYR A 183 -3.87 -3.02 11.88
N ARG A 184 -4.15 -2.21 10.84
CA ARG A 184 -5.14 -2.46 9.78
C ARG A 184 -6.61 -2.48 10.23
N ASP A 185 -6.91 -2.40 11.52
CA ASP A 185 -8.26 -2.21 12.04
C ASP A 185 -8.71 -0.73 11.98
N CYS A 186 -8.58 -0.11 10.80
CA CYS A 186 -8.74 1.35 10.64
C CYS A 186 -10.18 1.81 10.88
N LEU A 187 -11.18 0.98 10.57
CA LEU A 187 -12.58 1.33 10.80
C LEU A 187 -12.89 1.47 12.29
N ASN A 188 -12.22 0.70 13.13
CA ASN A 188 -12.31 0.76 14.59
C ASN A 188 -11.22 1.66 15.19
N CYS A 189 -10.80 2.70 14.46
CA CYS A 189 -9.84 3.70 14.90
C CYS A 189 -10.46 5.09 14.90
N ASP A 190 -10.29 5.83 16.00
CA ASP A 190 -10.74 7.23 16.09
C ASP A 190 -9.83 8.19 15.29
N GLU A 191 -8.65 7.75 14.83
CA GLU A 191 -7.75 8.54 13.98
C GLU A 191 -8.00 8.33 12.48
N HIS A 192 -8.98 7.49 12.12
CA HIS A 192 -9.36 7.24 10.73
C HIS A 192 -10.41 8.24 10.24
N VAL A 193 -10.24 8.70 9.00
CA VAL A 193 -11.06 9.74 8.38
C VAL A 193 -11.42 9.35 6.95
N CYS A 194 -12.68 9.58 6.60
CA CYS A 194 -13.22 9.39 5.25
C CYS A 194 -13.61 10.75 4.65
N ILE A 195 -13.64 10.82 3.32
CA ILE A 195 -14.05 12.03 2.60
C ILE A 195 -15.21 11.65 1.69
N LYS A 196 -16.34 12.33 1.85
CA LYS A 196 -17.51 12.14 0.99
C LYS A 196 -17.20 12.63 -0.42
N GLY A 197 -17.48 11.81 -1.44
CA GLY A 197 -17.15 12.08 -2.84
C GLY A 197 -15.84 11.45 -3.30
N ASP A 198 -15.07 10.81 -2.41
CA ASP A 198 -13.96 9.94 -2.84
C ASP A 198 -14.53 8.63 -3.38
N VAL A 199 -14.79 8.61 -4.69
CA VAL A 199 -15.42 7.48 -5.37
C VAL A 199 -14.68 6.16 -5.17
N VAL A 200 -13.36 6.18 -5.03
CA VAL A 200 -12.55 4.96 -4.88
C VAL A 200 -12.73 4.40 -3.47
N ARG A 201 -12.56 5.24 -2.45
CA ARG A 201 -12.62 4.80 -1.05
C ARG A 201 -14.06 4.50 -0.62
N GLU A 202 -15.04 5.26 -1.10
CA GLU A 202 -16.44 4.93 -0.87
C GLU A 202 -16.83 3.58 -1.49
N GLN A 203 -16.35 3.27 -2.70
CA GLN A 203 -16.58 1.96 -3.30
C GLN A 203 -15.91 0.86 -2.49
N ALA A 204 -14.68 1.08 -2.01
CA ALA A 204 -13.99 0.14 -1.13
C ALA A 204 -14.74 -0.09 0.19
N ILE A 205 -15.28 0.96 0.80
CA ILE A 205 -16.13 0.87 2.01
C ILE A 205 -17.39 0.04 1.73
N ARG A 206 -18.10 0.30 0.63
CA ARG A 206 -19.31 -0.47 0.26
C ARG A 206 -18.97 -1.94 0.02
N GLN A 207 -17.84 -2.21 -0.63
CA GLN A 207 -17.37 -3.58 -0.85
C GLN A 207 -17.01 -4.26 0.48
N HIS A 208 -16.29 -3.57 1.36
CA HIS A 208 -15.92 -4.11 2.67
C HIS A 208 -17.14 -4.39 3.54
N ARG A 209 -18.18 -3.54 3.47
CA ARG A 209 -19.47 -3.80 4.13
C ARG A 209 -20.08 -5.14 3.73
N LEU A 210 -20.09 -5.46 2.43
CA LEU A 210 -20.60 -6.74 1.94
C LEU A 210 -19.76 -7.92 2.45
N GLU A 211 -18.44 -7.76 2.47
CA GLU A 211 -17.52 -8.79 2.99
C GLU A 211 -17.78 -9.07 4.47
N ILE A 212 -17.93 -8.00 5.27
CA ILE A 212 -18.17 -8.10 6.70
C ILE A 212 -19.53 -8.73 7.00
N GLN A 213 -20.58 -8.48 6.19
CA GLN A 213 -21.86 -9.18 6.33
C GLN A 213 -21.71 -10.69 6.15
N ILE A 214 -20.95 -11.12 5.14
CA ILE A 214 -20.67 -12.54 4.90
C ILE A 214 -19.85 -13.14 6.06
N LEU A 215 -18.84 -12.42 6.54
CA LEU A 215 -18.00 -12.87 7.65
C LEU A 215 -18.79 -12.96 8.97
N LEU A 216 -19.69 -12.01 9.22
CA LEU A 216 -20.54 -12.03 10.41
C LEU A 216 -21.51 -13.21 10.37
N ALA A 217 -22.12 -13.51 9.22
CA ALA A 217 -23.00 -14.68 9.08
C ALA A 217 -22.27 -15.98 9.43
N LYS A 218 -21.04 -16.16 8.91
CA LYS A 218 -20.19 -17.31 9.25
C LYS A 218 -19.79 -17.34 10.73
N ALA A 219 -19.52 -16.18 11.32
CA ALA A 219 -19.18 -16.10 12.73
C ALA A 219 -20.36 -16.47 13.64
N LEU A 220 -21.59 -16.13 13.23
CA LEU A 220 -22.82 -16.53 13.92
C LEU A 220 -23.06 -18.04 13.81
N GLU A 221 -22.89 -18.64 12.64
CA GLU A 221 -22.96 -20.10 12.47
C GLU A 221 -21.94 -20.82 13.38
N ALA A 222 -20.69 -20.35 13.41
CA ALA A 222 -19.67 -20.92 14.29
C ALA A 222 -19.97 -20.70 15.78
N LEU A 223 -20.66 -19.62 16.14
CA LEU A 223 -21.11 -19.37 17.51
C LEU A 223 -22.22 -20.36 17.93
N ASP A 224 -23.16 -20.65 17.02
CA ASP A 224 -24.22 -21.65 17.24
C ASP A 224 -23.64 -23.07 17.37
N GLU A 225 -22.52 -23.35 16.70
CA GLU A 225 -21.74 -24.59 16.84
C GLU A 225 -20.85 -24.61 18.11
N GLU A 226 -20.94 -23.59 18.97
CA GLU A 226 -20.12 -23.42 20.18
C GLU A 226 -18.61 -23.44 19.91
N ALA A 227 -18.18 -23.01 18.72
CA ALA A 227 -16.77 -22.97 18.35
C ALA A 227 -16.00 -21.99 19.25
N PHE A 228 -14.85 -22.44 19.76
CA PHE A 228 -14.04 -21.64 20.68
C PHE A 228 -13.62 -20.30 20.08
N GLY A 229 -13.96 -19.21 20.75
CA GLY A 229 -13.60 -17.84 20.36
C GLY A 229 -14.50 -17.21 19.29
N ALA A 230 -15.54 -17.91 18.80
CA ALA A 230 -16.47 -17.37 17.82
C ALA A 230 -17.21 -16.11 18.33
N ASN A 231 -17.50 -16.04 19.63
CA ASN A 231 -18.13 -14.89 20.27
C ASN A 231 -17.36 -13.57 20.03
N ARG A 232 -16.02 -13.61 20.12
CA ARG A 232 -15.18 -12.42 19.89
C ARG A 232 -15.21 -11.96 18.43
N TRP A 233 -15.30 -12.91 17.50
CA TRP A 233 -15.47 -12.60 16.08
C TRP A 233 -16.82 -11.97 15.82
N VAL A 234 -17.90 -12.50 16.40
CA VAL A 234 -19.25 -11.91 16.30
C VAL A 234 -19.26 -10.49 16.86
N GLU A 235 -18.70 -10.25 18.04
CA GLU A 235 -18.61 -8.91 18.64
C GLU A 235 -17.86 -7.93 17.72
N HIS A 236 -16.67 -8.31 17.26
CA HIS A 236 -15.85 -7.45 16.42
C HIS A 236 -16.51 -7.14 15.06
N GLN A 237 -17.02 -8.17 14.37
CA GLN A 237 -17.65 -8.01 13.06
C GLN A 237 -18.96 -7.22 13.15
N THR A 238 -19.72 -7.38 14.25
CA THR A 238 -20.93 -6.59 14.49
C THR A 238 -20.61 -5.11 14.65
N LEU A 239 -19.57 -4.78 15.43
CA LEU A 239 -19.13 -3.39 15.59
C LEU A 239 -18.65 -2.80 14.26
N THR A 240 -17.81 -3.53 13.52
CA THR A 240 -17.31 -3.09 12.22
C THR A 240 -18.44 -2.88 11.22
N LEU A 241 -19.40 -3.81 11.16
CA LEU A 241 -20.56 -3.70 10.26
C LEU A 241 -21.40 -2.47 10.58
N LYS A 242 -21.72 -2.25 11.86
CA LYS A 242 -22.48 -1.07 12.30
C LYS A 242 -21.82 0.23 11.82
N ARG A 243 -20.50 0.33 11.91
CA ARG A 243 -19.77 1.55 11.48
C ARG A 243 -19.73 1.70 9.97
N LEU A 244 -19.63 0.60 9.25
CA LEU A 244 -19.73 0.60 7.79
C LEU A 244 -21.13 1.02 7.32
N ASP A 245 -22.18 0.56 8.02
CA ASP A 245 -23.56 1.02 7.78
C ASP A 245 -23.67 2.53 8.01
N GLU A 246 -23.23 3.02 9.17
CA GLU A 246 -23.24 4.47 9.48
C GLU A 246 -22.46 5.30 8.44
N LEU A 247 -21.30 4.83 7.98
CA LEU A 247 -20.52 5.50 6.94
C LEU A 247 -21.27 5.54 5.60
N CYS A 248 -21.87 4.43 5.18
CA CYS A 248 -22.67 4.36 3.97
C CYS A 248 -23.87 5.31 4.03
N ASP A 249 -24.57 5.35 5.16
CA ASP A 249 -25.70 6.26 5.38
C ASP A 249 -25.27 7.73 5.21
N ILE A 250 -24.10 8.10 5.78
CA ILE A 250 -23.54 9.45 5.63
C ILE A 250 -23.18 9.76 4.17
N PHE A 251 -22.65 8.79 3.42
CA PHE A 251 -22.35 8.98 1.99
C PHE A 251 -23.61 9.18 1.16
N GLU A 252 -24.72 8.54 1.52
CA GLU A 252 -26.00 8.64 0.82
C GLU A 252 -26.81 9.88 1.25
N ASP A 253 -26.54 10.44 2.43
CA ASP A 253 -27.27 11.60 2.95
C ASP A 253 -26.96 12.89 2.16
N SER A 254 -27.91 13.35 1.35
CA SER A 254 -27.82 14.61 0.60
C SER A 254 -27.59 15.87 1.45
N SER A 255 -27.85 15.83 2.76
CA SER A 255 -27.57 16.93 3.69
C SER A 255 -26.08 17.12 3.96
N VAL A 256 -25.28 16.06 3.80
CA VAL A 256 -23.83 16.07 3.97
C VAL A 256 -23.18 16.50 2.66
N ALA A 257 -22.50 17.65 2.68
CA ALA A 257 -21.87 18.24 1.51
C ALA A 257 -20.81 17.33 0.88
N ALA A 258 -20.63 17.43 -0.43
CA ALA A 258 -19.50 16.81 -1.11
C ALA A 258 -18.17 17.35 -0.55
N ASN A 259 -17.19 16.48 -0.41
CA ASN A 259 -15.90 16.70 0.25
C ASN A 259 -15.99 16.90 1.78
N ALA A 260 -17.15 16.65 2.39
CA ALA A 260 -17.25 16.63 3.84
C ALA A 260 -16.35 15.54 4.43
N ILE A 261 -15.81 15.87 5.59
CA ILE A 261 -14.85 15.03 6.30
C ILE A 261 -15.56 14.32 7.42
N ILE A 262 -15.45 13.01 7.41
CA ILE A 262 -16.18 12.12 8.28
C ILE A 262 -15.16 11.40 9.13
N GLN A 263 -15.20 11.65 10.43
CA GLN A 263 -14.36 10.98 11.40
C GLN A 263 -15.27 10.15 12.31
N PRO A 264 -15.39 8.83 12.06
CA PRO A 264 -16.03 7.92 12.99
C PRO A 264 -15.34 7.98 14.36
N ARG A 265 -16.09 8.28 15.43
CA ARG A 265 -15.55 8.40 16.80
C ARG A 265 -16.18 7.39 17.75
N GLY A 266 -15.63 7.34 18.97
CA GLY A 266 -16.22 6.61 20.07
C GLY A 266 -15.81 5.15 20.11
N VAL A 267 -14.69 4.81 19.47
CA VAL A 267 -14.12 3.46 19.58
C VAL A 267 -13.17 3.43 20.75
N VAL A 268 -13.37 2.44 21.62
CA VAL A 268 -12.33 2.03 22.56
C VAL A 268 -11.49 0.99 21.82
N PRO A 269 -10.29 1.34 21.33
CA PRO A 269 -9.43 0.38 20.66
C PRO A 269 -9.10 -0.76 21.61
N ALA A 270 -9.00 -1.97 21.08
CA ALA A 270 -8.63 -3.12 21.90
C ALA A 270 -7.24 -2.91 22.50
N SER A 271 -7.17 -2.64 23.80
CA SER A 271 -5.91 -2.37 24.49
C SER A 271 -5.18 -3.69 24.74
N ARG A 272 -3.97 -3.82 24.16
CA ARG A 272 -3.10 -4.97 24.46
C ARG A 272 -2.79 -5.07 25.94
N LEU A 273 -2.69 -3.94 26.63
CA LEU A 273 -2.43 -3.90 28.06
C LEU A 273 -3.62 -4.44 28.85
N GLU A 274 -4.85 -4.06 28.50
CA GLU A 274 -6.06 -4.62 29.11
C GLU A 274 -6.22 -6.11 28.81
N GLN A 275 -5.91 -6.54 27.58
CA GLN A 275 -5.91 -7.96 27.21
C GLN A 275 -4.89 -8.76 28.02
N LEU A 276 -3.69 -8.23 28.23
CA LEU A 276 -2.66 -8.85 29.08
C LEU A 276 -3.11 -8.90 30.54
N LEU A 277 -3.73 -7.84 31.07
CA LEU A 277 -4.26 -7.82 32.43
C LEU A 277 -5.37 -8.85 32.62
N ALA A 278 -6.30 -8.96 31.66
CA ALA A 278 -7.36 -9.96 31.66
C ALA A 278 -6.79 -11.38 31.57
N HIS A 279 -5.82 -11.61 30.68
CA HIS A 279 -5.14 -12.89 30.57
C HIS A 279 -4.44 -13.28 31.88
N HIS A 280 -3.72 -12.35 32.49
CA HIS A 280 -3.02 -12.58 33.75
C HIS A 280 -3.99 -12.82 34.93
N GLN A 281 -5.16 -12.16 34.96
CA GLN A 281 -6.21 -12.48 35.92
C GLN A 281 -6.75 -13.90 35.73
N ILE A 282 -7.02 -14.31 34.48
CA ILE A 282 -7.50 -15.66 34.16
C ILE A 282 -6.47 -16.70 34.62
N VAL A 283 -5.20 -16.53 34.25
CA VAL A 283 -4.11 -17.45 34.66
C VAL A 283 -4.02 -17.54 36.18
N LYS A 284 -4.05 -16.41 36.90
CA LYS A 284 -4.06 -16.40 38.37
C LYS A 284 -5.26 -17.10 38.97
N THR A 285 -6.44 -16.97 38.38
CA THR A 285 -7.64 -17.69 38.87
C THR A 285 -7.55 -19.19 38.65
N TYR A 286 -6.90 -19.65 37.58
CA TYR A 286 -6.64 -21.07 37.33
C TYR A 286 -5.55 -21.64 38.25
N GLU A 287 -4.48 -20.88 38.53
CA GLU A 287 -3.44 -21.26 39.51
C GLU A 287 -4.02 -21.40 40.94
N LEU A 288 -5.10 -20.68 41.26
CA LEU A 288 -5.80 -20.79 42.55
C LEU A 288 -6.83 -21.94 42.61
N GLN A 289 -7.20 -22.54 41.48
CA GLN A 289 -8.28 -23.55 41.39
C GLN A 289 -7.81 -24.96 40.95
N GLY A 290 -6.58 -25.11 40.45
CA GLY A 290 -6.01 -26.42 40.13
C GLY A 290 -5.36 -27.09 41.35
N PRO A 291 -5.43 -28.43 41.51
CA PRO A 291 -4.55 -29.11 42.45
C PRO A 291 -3.11 -28.87 42.00
N ALA A 292 -2.20 -28.58 42.93
CA ALA A 292 -0.77 -28.50 42.67
C ALA A 292 -0.30 -29.85 42.13
N ILE A 293 -0.24 -30.01 40.81
CA ILE A 293 0.45 -31.13 40.19
C ILE A 293 1.93 -30.72 40.18
N GLU A 294 2.60 -30.95 41.30
CA GLU A 294 4.05 -31.09 41.30
C GLU A 294 4.38 -32.32 40.47
N ASP A 295 4.79 -32.12 39.22
CA ASP A 295 5.41 -33.18 38.42
C ASP A 295 6.88 -33.31 38.88
N PRO A 296 7.25 -34.39 39.58
CA PRO A 296 8.60 -34.55 40.14
C PRO A 296 9.70 -34.73 39.07
N ASN A 297 9.34 -34.81 37.78
CA ASN A 297 10.30 -35.02 36.68
C ASN A 297 10.62 -33.77 35.85
N VAL A 298 10.09 -32.59 36.19
CA VAL A 298 10.44 -31.34 35.50
C VAL A 298 11.43 -30.54 36.35
N PRO A 299 12.73 -30.50 36.01
CA PRO A 299 13.69 -29.72 36.78
C PRO A 299 13.38 -28.22 36.68
N ARG A 300 13.20 -27.57 37.84
CA ARG A 300 13.16 -26.12 37.95
C ARG A 300 14.54 -25.56 37.61
N ILE A 301 14.60 -24.71 36.60
CA ILE A 301 15.78 -23.87 36.36
C ILE A 301 15.71 -22.75 37.38
N GLU A 302 16.60 -22.77 38.37
CA GLU A 302 16.72 -21.68 39.34
C GLU A 302 17.51 -20.52 38.74
N SER A 303 17.24 -19.31 39.24
CA SER A 303 17.73 -18.03 38.70
C SER A 303 19.25 -17.82 38.78
N GLU A 304 20.03 -18.82 39.20
CA GLU A 304 21.49 -18.76 39.24
C GLU A 304 22.16 -19.23 37.95
N ASP A 305 21.40 -19.77 36.99
CA ASP A 305 21.90 -20.22 35.68
C ASP A 305 21.59 -19.25 34.50
N LEU A 306 21.36 -17.96 34.80
CA LEU A 306 21.29 -16.87 33.81
C LEU A 306 22.46 -15.89 33.93
#